data_AF-N1WM17-F1
#
_entry.id   AF-N1WM17-F1
#
_cell.length_a   1.000
_cell.length_b   1.000
_cell.length_c   1.000
_cell.angle_alpha   90.00
_cell.angle_beta   90.00
_cell.angle_gamma   90.00
#
_symmetry.space_group_name_H-M   'P 1'
#
loop_
_entity.id
_entity.type
_entity.pdbx_description
1 polymer ?
#
loop_
_entity_poly.entity_id
_entity_poly.type
_entity_poly.pdbx_seq_one_letter_code
_entity_poly.pdbx_strand_id
1 'polypeptide(L)'
;MEEDNTQSVQNILDIDFKKVGYWKLNNADELELVKNNENSFIINNVLYAFVLEGEADDLIKYIGKTTQSLSKRFVGYAKPGKDQQTNFRVNKKIMHELKNNKKIISIWSFKDIEPLKWGQFNLNLASGLEDSLVYNVSPEWNKAGKKAITSTEEMEIEDLDLSLDGTINYEFQIILGKTYYNLGYMNPGTKISEFMGGEGKIVELKIDNQLMTAKINRTANFYGAVRLNFGKDLALWYQENFKLGDRVKAILEVNNDKSLIKLKK
;
A
#
# COMPACT_ATOMS: atom_id res chain seq x y z
N MET A 1 14.23 -9.40 -34.77
CA MET A 1 13.79 -9.55 -33.37
C MET A 1 14.28 -8.41 -32.48
N GLU A 2 15.38 -7.72 -32.82
CA GLU A 2 15.82 -6.51 -32.09
C GLU A 2 14.98 -5.25 -32.44
N GLU A 3 14.61 -5.04 -33.72
CA GLU A 3 13.84 -3.85 -34.15
C GLU A 3 12.46 -3.70 -33.47
N ASP A 4 11.81 -4.81 -33.10
CA ASP A 4 10.45 -4.81 -32.52
C ASP A 4 10.45 -4.34 -31.05
N ASN A 5 11.56 -4.57 -30.33
CA ASN A 5 11.70 -4.18 -28.92
C ASN A 5 12.03 -2.70 -28.76
N THR A 6 12.88 -2.14 -29.62
CA THR A 6 13.27 -0.73 -29.58
C THR A 6 12.07 0.18 -29.91
N GLN A 7 11.21 -0.23 -30.86
CA GLN A 7 9.96 0.48 -31.18
C GLN A 7 8.99 0.50 -29.99
N SER A 8 8.96 -0.57 -29.19
CA SER A 8 8.05 -0.71 -28.04
C SER A 8 8.39 0.21 -26.87
N VAL A 9 9.68 0.51 -26.64
CA VAL A 9 10.13 1.47 -25.62
C VAL A 9 9.85 2.90 -26.06
N GLN A 10 10.11 3.22 -27.33
CA GLN A 10 9.80 4.53 -27.90
C GLN A 10 8.30 4.83 -27.79
N ASN A 11 7.44 3.84 -28.05
CA ASN A 11 5.98 4.00 -27.90
C ASN A 11 5.52 4.33 -26.45
N ILE A 12 6.26 3.90 -25.41
CA ILE A 12 5.98 4.28 -24.01
C ILE A 12 6.51 5.68 -23.69
N LEU A 13 7.68 6.05 -24.24
CA LEU A 13 8.23 7.40 -24.11
C LEU A 13 7.34 8.45 -24.79
N ASP A 14 6.69 8.08 -25.89
CA ASP A 14 5.83 8.95 -26.68
C ASP A 14 4.50 9.30 -25.98
N ILE A 15 4.13 8.58 -24.92
CA ILE A 15 2.94 8.84 -24.10
C ILE A 15 3.28 9.46 -22.73
N ASP A 16 4.36 10.24 -22.62
CA ASP A 16 4.72 11.04 -21.42
C ASP A 16 5.07 10.23 -20.15
N PHE A 17 5.55 8.99 -20.28
CA PHE A 17 6.14 8.29 -19.14
C PHE A 17 7.38 9.03 -18.62
N LYS A 18 7.48 9.17 -17.29
CA LYS A 18 8.63 9.78 -16.62
C LYS A 18 9.30 8.78 -15.71
N LYS A 19 10.64 8.73 -15.72
CA LYS A 19 11.42 7.95 -14.75
C LYS A 19 11.24 8.54 -13.35
N VAL A 20 10.57 7.80 -12.47
CA VAL A 20 10.23 8.26 -11.11
C VAL A 20 11.08 7.61 -10.03
N GLY A 21 11.73 6.48 -10.32
CA GLY A 21 12.57 5.80 -9.34
C GLY A 21 13.22 4.56 -9.91
N TYR A 22 13.75 3.72 -9.04
CA TYR A 22 14.34 2.43 -9.39
C TYR A 22 14.35 1.49 -8.20
N TRP A 23 14.51 0.20 -8.48
CA TRP A 23 14.70 -0.84 -7.48
C TRP A 23 16.18 -1.08 -7.19
N LYS A 24 16.51 -1.29 -5.91
CA LYS A 24 17.83 -1.78 -5.48
C LYS A 24 17.68 -2.79 -4.35
N LEU A 25 18.78 -3.44 -3.99
CA LEU A 25 18.85 -4.26 -2.77
C LEU A 25 19.41 -3.43 -1.62
N ASN A 26 18.83 -3.61 -0.44
CA ASN A 26 19.39 -3.07 0.80
C ASN A 26 20.50 -4.00 1.35
N ASN A 27 21.12 -3.60 2.46
CA ASN A 27 22.19 -4.39 3.10
C ASN A 27 21.73 -5.76 3.64
N ALA A 28 20.42 -5.94 3.81
CA ALA A 28 19.81 -7.21 4.22
C ALA A 28 19.35 -8.05 3.01
N ASP A 29 19.75 -7.65 1.80
CA ASP A 29 19.46 -8.39 0.58
C ASP A 29 17.96 -8.44 0.24
N GLU A 30 17.21 -7.44 0.73
CA GLU A 30 15.78 -7.22 0.50
C GLU A 30 15.55 -6.09 -0.52
N LEU A 31 14.39 -6.11 -1.17
CA LEU A 31 14.03 -5.12 -2.17
C LEU A 31 13.74 -3.74 -1.53
N GLU A 32 14.44 -2.71 -1.99
CA GLU A 32 14.28 -1.32 -1.56
C GLU A 32 13.92 -0.42 -2.75
N LEU A 33 12.86 0.37 -2.59
CA LEU A 33 12.44 1.36 -3.57
C LEU A 33 13.22 2.65 -3.38
N VAL A 34 13.89 3.12 -4.43
CA VAL A 34 14.47 4.48 -4.48
C VAL A 34 13.57 5.37 -5.32
N LYS A 35 13.21 6.53 -4.76
CA LYS A 35 12.32 7.52 -5.38
C LYS A 35 13.13 8.73 -5.81
N ASN A 36 12.98 9.15 -7.07
CA ASN A 36 13.58 10.39 -7.57
C ASN A 36 12.77 11.62 -7.12
N ASN A 37 11.45 11.48 -6.97
CA ASN A 37 10.55 12.54 -6.50
C ASN A 37 9.34 11.93 -5.76
N GLU A 38 9.16 12.27 -4.48
CA GLU A 38 8.06 11.76 -3.64
C GLU A 38 6.67 12.06 -4.21
N ASN A 39 6.49 13.21 -4.88
CA ASN A 39 5.20 13.61 -5.44
C ASN A 39 4.70 12.65 -6.51
N SER A 40 5.61 11.97 -7.20
CA SER A 40 5.25 10.98 -8.21
C SER A 40 4.71 9.68 -7.62
N PHE A 41 4.90 9.43 -6.32
CA PHE A 41 4.51 8.17 -5.66
C PHE A 41 3.29 8.27 -4.74
N ILE A 42 2.72 9.47 -4.56
CA ILE A 42 1.53 9.72 -3.75
C ILE A 42 0.25 9.86 -4.59
N ILE A 43 0.39 9.90 -5.92
CA ILE A 43 -0.73 10.01 -6.86
C ILE A 43 -1.37 8.64 -7.12
N ASN A 44 -2.68 8.66 -7.33
CA ASN A 44 -3.52 7.50 -7.66
C ASN A 44 -3.82 7.47 -9.17
N ASN A 45 -4.40 6.35 -9.65
CA ASN A 45 -4.77 6.15 -11.06
C ASN A 45 -3.56 6.31 -11.99
N VAL A 46 -2.52 5.53 -11.70
CA VAL A 46 -1.22 5.64 -12.35
C VAL A 46 -0.96 4.39 -13.15
N LEU A 47 -0.43 4.56 -14.35
CA LEU A 47 0.18 3.49 -15.12
C LEU A 47 1.69 3.54 -14.91
N TYR A 48 2.31 2.39 -14.68
CA TYR A 48 3.75 2.30 -14.46
C TYR A 48 4.36 1.15 -15.25
N ALA A 49 5.66 1.26 -15.49
CA ALA A 49 6.45 0.25 -16.15
C ALA A 49 7.75 -0.03 -15.38
N PHE A 50 8.17 -1.29 -15.37
CA PHE A 50 9.51 -1.68 -14.97
C PHE A 50 10.36 -1.87 -16.20
N VAL A 51 11.46 -1.14 -16.25
CA VAL A 51 12.38 -1.08 -17.38
C VAL A 51 13.74 -1.57 -16.91
N LEU A 52 14.25 -2.59 -17.59
CA LEU A 52 15.61 -3.08 -17.38
C LEU A 52 16.55 -2.18 -18.18
N GLU A 53 17.46 -1.50 -17.50
CA GLU A 53 18.40 -0.60 -18.17
C GLU A 53 19.52 -1.41 -18.84
N GLY A 54 19.77 -1.11 -20.11
CA GLY A 54 20.81 -1.73 -20.91
C GLY A 54 21.83 -0.71 -21.42
N GLU A 55 22.98 -1.21 -21.88
CA GLU A 55 24.00 -0.36 -22.49
C GLU A 55 23.62 0.07 -23.92
N ALA A 56 22.90 -0.80 -24.64
CA ALA A 56 22.43 -0.56 -26.01
C ALA A 56 20.95 -0.18 -26.05
N ASP A 57 20.11 -0.97 -25.38
CA ASP A 57 18.67 -0.77 -25.36
C ASP A 57 18.09 -1.01 -23.96
N ASP A 58 17.12 -0.19 -23.59
CA ASP A 58 16.26 -0.42 -22.43
C ASP A 58 15.19 -1.46 -22.80
N LEU A 59 14.76 -2.27 -21.84
CA LEU A 59 13.72 -3.29 -22.07
C LEU A 59 12.57 -3.15 -21.08
N ILE A 60 11.37 -2.92 -21.59
CA ILE A 60 10.16 -2.94 -20.76
C ILE A 60 9.87 -4.39 -20.37
N LYS A 61 10.00 -4.68 -19.09
CA LYS A 61 9.77 -6.01 -18.54
C LYS A 61 8.37 -6.18 -17.99
N TYR A 62 7.75 -5.10 -17.52
CA TYR A 62 6.43 -5.15 -16.92
C TYR A 62 5.69 -3.83 -17.10
N ILE A 63 4.38 -3.91 -17.32
CA ILE A 63 3.45 -2.76 -17.28
C ILE A 63 2.34 -3.11 -16.30
N GLY A 64 1.98 -2.17 -15.43
CA GLY A 64 0.86 -2.33 -14.52
C GLY A 64 0.16 -1.01 -14.24
N LYS A 65 -1.11 -1.07 -13.86
CA LYS A 65 -1.85 0.09 -13.32
C LYS A 65 -2.07 -0.02 -11.81
N THR A 66 -2.42 1.09 -11.19
CA THR A 66 -2.87 1.11 -9.80
C THR A 66 -3.90 2.21 -9.57
N THR A 67 -4.99 1.84 -8.90
CA THR A 67 -5.98 2.78 -8.35
C THR A 67 -5.49 3.40 -7.03
N GLN A 68 -4.54 2.73 -6.37
CA GLN A 68 -3.85 3.18 -5.16
C GLN A 68 -2.56 3.93 -5.51
N SER A 69 -1.89 4.54 -4.53
CA SER A 69 -0.62 5.22 -4.77
C SER A 69 0.50 4.25 -5.15
N LEU A 70 1.46 4.70 -5.98
CA LEU A 70 2.63 3.86 -6.32
C LEU A 70 3.41 3.42 -5.08
N SER A 71 3.49 4.27 -4.04
CA SER A 71 4.13 3.89 -2.77
C SER A 71 3.49 2.62 -2.19
N LYS A 72 2.15 2.60 -2.10
CA LYS A 72 1.44 1.45 -1.54
C LYS A 72 1.56 0.23 -2.46
N ARG A 73 1.41 0.43 -3.77
CA ARG A 73 1.56 -0.63 -4.78
C ARG A 73 2.91 -1.33 -4.71
N PHE A 74 3.98 -0.55 -4.56
CA PHE A 74 5.35 -1.04 -4.58
C PHE A 74 5.79 -1.67 -3.26
N VAL A 75 5.21 -1.27 -2.12
CA VAL A 75 5.36 -2.04 -0.87
C VAL A 75 4.90 -3.48 -1.06
N GLY A 76 3.79 -3.70 -1.78
CA GLY A 76 3.30 -5.04 -2.09
C GLY A 76 4.30 -5.89 -2.88
N TYR A 77 5.00 -5.30 -3.85
CA TYR A 77 6.08 -6.01 -4.56
C TYR A 77 7.30 -6.24 -3.68
N ALA A 78 7.68 -5.30 -2.82
CA ALA A 78 8.85 -5.47 -1.95
C ALA A 78 8.61 -6.53 -0.87
N LYS A 79 7.37 -6.61 -0.35
CA LYS A 79 6.98 -7.48 0.76
C LYS A 79 5.65 -8.16 0.42
N PRO A 80 5.66 -9.13 -0.50
CA PRO A 80 4.44 -9.84 -0.90
C PRO A 80 3.83 -10.58 0.29
N GLY A 81 2.52 -10.43 0.49
CA GLY A 81 1.74 -11.28 1.39
C GLY A 81 1.59 -12.69 0.82
N LYS A 82 1.38 -13.69 1.69
CA LYS A 82 1.39 -15.13 1.34
C LYS A 82 0.48 -15.52 0.16
N ASP A 83 -0.63 -14.80 -0.01
CA ASP A 83 -1.63 -15.12 -1.03
C ASP A 83 -1.57 -14.15 -2.23
N GLN A 84 -0.59 -13.23 -2.25
CA GLN A 84 -0.42 -12.26 -3.34
C GLN A 84 0.47 -12.82 -4.46
N GLN A 85 -0.10 -13.72 -5.28
CA GLN A 85 0.65 -14.47 -6.30
C GLN A 85 1.32 -13.56 -7.32
N THR A 86 0.64 -12.49 -7.76
CA THR A 86 1.25 -11.54 -8.70
C THR A 86 2.40 -10.76 -8.06
N ASN A 87 2.28 -10.38 -6.80
CA ASN A 87 3.38 -9.69 -6.10
C ASN A 87 4.58 -10.62 -5.91
N PHE A 88 4.37 -11.88 -5.54
CA PHE A 88 5.46 -12.87 -5.44
C PHE A 88 6.17 -13.09 -6.77
N ARG A 89 5.41 -13.26 -7.85
CA ARG A 89 5.96 -13.51 -9.19
C ARG A 89 6.81 -12.35 -9.66
N VAL A 90 6.30 -11.13 -9.55
CA VAL A 90 7.02 -9.92 -9.97
C VAL A 90 8.21 -9.66 -9.05
N ASN A 91 8.06 -9.84 -7.73
CA ASN A 91 9.17 -9.77 -6.76
C ASN A 91 10.30 -10.73 -7.16
N LYS A 92 9.98 -12.00 -7.43
CA LYS A 92 10.97 -13.01 -7.82
C LYS A 92 11.73 -12.62 -9.09
N LYS A 93 11.03 -12.04 -10.08
CA LYS A 93 11.65 -11.55 -11.32
C LYS A 93 12.58 -10.36 -11.06
N ILE A 94 12.14 -9.37 -10.27
CA ILE A 94 12.97 -8.21 -9.86
C ILE A 94 14.22 -8.70 -9.13
N MET A 95 14.05 -9.56 -8.11
CA MET A 95 15.14 -10.09 -7.30
C MET A 95 16.15 -10.87 -8.14
N HIS A 96 15.68 -11.66 -9.13
CA HIS A 96 16.56 -12.38 -10.05
C HIS A 96 17.46 -11.44 -10.85
N GLU A 97 16.89 -10.39 -11.46
CA GLU A 97 17.67 -9.43 -12.24
C GLU A 97 18.67 -8.63 -11.38
N LEU A 98 18.26 -8.21 -10.17
CA LEU A 98 19.14 -7.46 -9.27
C LEU A 98 20.27 -8.32 -8.69
N LYS A 99 19.96 -9.53 -8.22
CA LYS A 99 20.95 -10.41 -7.56
C LYS A 99 21.85 -11.14 -8.55
N ASN A 100 21.25 -11.75 -9.57
CA ASN A 100 21.97 -12.67 -10.45
C ASN A 100 22.56 -11.93 -11.65
N ASN A 101 21.77 -11.05 -12.27
CA ASN A 101 22.18 -10.36 -13.51
C ASN A 101 22.80 -8.98 -13.24
N LYS A 102 22.73 -8.49 -12.00
CA LYS A 102 23.25 -7.19 -11.54
C LYS A 102 22.78 -6.01 -12.40
N LYS A 103 21.53 -6.06 -12.86
CA LYS A 103 20.92 -5.04 -13.71
C LYS A 103 20.25 -3.94 -12.87
N ILE A 104 20.07 -2.76 -13.47
CA ILE A 104 19.26 -1.69 -12.88
C ILE A 104 17.84 -1.83 -13.42
N ILE A 105 16.85 -1.78 -12.54
CA ILE A 105 15.44 -1.75 -12.92
C ILE A 105 14.89 -0.39 -12.56
N SER A 106 14.68 0.46 -13.57
CA SER A 106 14.01 1.74 -13.40
C SER A 106 12.50 1.61 -13.43
N ILE A 107 11.86 2.56 -12.78
CA ILE A 107 10.43 2.67 -12.67
C ILE A 107 10.03 3.92 -13.43
N TRP A 108 9.23 3.71 -14.45
CA TRP A 108 8.62 4.76 -15.25
C TRP A 108 7.14 4.85 -14.94
N SER A 109 6.60 6.06 -14.91
CA SER A 109 5.22 6.33 -14.53
C SER A 109 4.59 7.32 -15.49
N PHE A 110 3.39 6.99 -15.95
CA PHE A 110 2.49 7.89 -16.64
C PHE A 110 1.39 8.34 -15.67
N LYS A 111 1.32 9.66 -15.51
CA LYS A 111 0.28 10.32 -14.76
C LYS A 111 -0.80 10.78 -15.73
N ASP A 112 -2.04 10.41 -15.45
CA ASP A 112 -3.21 10.94 -16.14
C ASP A 112 -3.22 12.48 -16.06
N ILE A 113 -3.02 13.14 -17.21
CA ILE A 113 -2.91 14.59 -17.32
C ILE A 113 -4.33 15.10 -17.61
N GLU A 114 -4.99 15.54 -16.53
CA GLU A 114 -6.39 16.00 -16.48
C GLU A 114 -7.45 14.89 -16.59
N PRO A 115 -8.45 14.86 -15.68
CA PRO A 115 -9.51 13.87 -15.74
C PRO A 115 -10.33 14.08 -17.01
N LEU A 116 -10.17 13.18 -17.98
CA LEU A 116 -11.03 13.12 -19.15
C LEU A 116 -12.46 12.83 -18.67
N LYS A 117 -13.38 13.78 -18.85
CA LYS A 117 -14.76 13.64 -18.40
C LYS A 117 -15.68 13.17 -19.52
N TRP A 118 -16.50 12.17 -19.24
CA TRP A 118 -17.67 11.83 -20.04
C TRP A 118 -18.93 12.16 -19.23
N GLY A 119 -19.52 13.33 -19.49
CA GLY A 119 -20.56 13.90 -18.63
C GLY A 119 -20.02 14.16 -17.22
N GLN A 120 -20.60 13.50 -16.22
CA GLN A 120 -20.22 13.62 -14.80
C GLN A 120 -19.16 12.61 -14.34
N PHE A 121 -18.74 11.69 -15.21
CA PHE A 121 -17.81 10.62 -14.88
C PHE A 121 -16.39 10.97 -15.30
N ASN A 122 -15.42 10.74 -14.41
CA ASN A 122 -14.00 10.82 -14.75
C ASN A 122 -13.56 9.47 -15.32
N LEU A 123 -13.03 9.48 -16.53
CA LEU A 123 -12.39 8.32 -17.14
C LEU A 123 -10.97 8.20 -16.58
N ASN A 124 -10.57 6.97 -16.28
CA ASN A 124 -9.23 6.65 -15.81
C ASN A 124 -8.40 6.22 -17.03
N LEU A 125 -7.56 7.10 -17.57
CA LEU A 125 -6.77 6.80 -18.76
C LEU A 125 -5.78 5.66 -18.51
N ALA A 126 -5.18 5.60 -17.32
CA ALA A 126 -4.30 4.50 -16.94
C ALA A 126 -5.00 3.13 -17.03
N SER A 127 -6.29 3.07 -16.71
CA SER A 127 -7.08 1.84 -16.84
C SER A 127 -7.40 1.49 -18.29
N GLY A 128 -7.69 2.48 -19.14
CA GLY A 128 -7.97 2.25 -20.56
C GLY A 128 -6.73 1.92 -21.40
N LEU A 129 -5.55 2.40 -20.99
CA LEU A 129 -4.30 2.21 -21.74
C LEU A 129 -3.57 0.91 -21.39
N GLU A 130 -3.71 0.37 -20.17
CA GLU A 130 -2.94 -0.80 -19.72
C GLU A 130 -3.06 -1.99 -20.68
N ASP A 131 -4.28 -2.43 -21.00
CA ASP A 131 -4.50 -3.60 -21.85
C ASP A 131 -3.92 -3.42 -23.25
N SER A 132 -4.10 -2.22 -23.82
CA SER A 132 -3.56 -1.88 -25.13
C SER A 132 -2.03 -1.90 -25.10
N LEU A 133 -1.41 -1.36 -24.06
CA LEU A 133 0.05 -1.33 -23.94
C LEU A 133 0.61 -2.72 -23.67
N VAL A 134 0.00 -3.50 -22.79
CA VAL A 134 0.42 -4.90 -22.55
C VAL A 134 0.28 -5.73 -23.82
N TYR A 135 -0.78 -5.55 -24.59
CA TYR A 135 -0.97 -6.26 -25.86
C TYR A 135 0.10 -5.89 -26.90
N ASN A 136 0.32 -4.58 -27.11
CA ASN A 136 1.25 -4.11 -28.14
C ASN A 136 2.73 -4.30 -27.75
N VAL A 137 3.10 -4.09 -26.48
CA VAL A 137 4.47 -4.23 -25.99
C VAL A 137 4.79 -5.68 -25.63
N SER A 138 3.77 -6.47 -25.25
CA SER A 138 3.93 -7.85 -24.77
C SER A 138 5.08 -8.05 -23.76
N PRO A 139 5.14 -7.30 -22.63
CA PRO A 139 6.24 -7.40 -21.69
C PRO A 139 6.37 -8.81 -21.11
N GLU A 140 7.60 -9.31 -20.99
CA GLU A 140 7.89 -10.69 -20.55
C GLU A 140 7.29 -11.04 -19.17
N TRP A 141 7.16 -10.06 -18.27
CA TRP A 141 6.62 -10.28 -16.93
C TRP A 141 5.11 -10.02 -16.84
N ASN A 142 4.45 -9.61 -17.92
CA ASN A 142 3.00 -9.61 -18.00
C ASN A 142 2.50 -11.01 -18.39
N LYS A 143 1.34 -11.43 -17.87
CA LYS A 143 0.71 -12.68 -18.32
C LYS A 143 0.12 -12.45 -19.72
N ALA A 144 0.42 -13.31 -20.69
CA ALA A 144 -0.15 -13.24 -22.03
C ALA A 144 -1.36 -14.19 -22.19
N GLY A 145 -2.43 -13.73 -22.87
CA GLY A 145 -3.55 -14.58 -23.33
C GLY A 145 -4.94 -13.92 -23.27
N LYS A 146 -5.92 -14.48 -23.99
CA LYS A 146 -7.35 -14.02 -24.06
C LYS A 146 -8.12 -14.04 -22.72
N LYS A 147 -7.47 -14.38 -21.62
CA LYS A 147 -7.96 -14.36 -20.22
C LYS A 147 -6.95 -13.67 -19.29
N ALA A 148 -6.15 -12.72 -19.80
CA ALA A 148 -5.26 -11.93 -18.96
C ALA A 148 -6.13 -11.05 -18.07
N ILE A 149 -6.44 -11.55 -16.87
CA ILE A 149 -6.90 -10.70 -15.77
C ILE A 149 -5.73 -9.75 -15.52
N THR A 150 -5.99 -8.44 -15.57
CA THR A 150 -4.94 -7.45 -15.40
C THR A 150 -4.33 -7.59 -14.01
N SER A 151 -3.07 -7.23 -13.85
CA SER A 151 -2.40 -7.38 -12.56
C SER A 151 -3.11 -6.67 -11.41
N THR A 152 -3.80 -5.57 -11.72
CA THR A 152 -4.63 -4.81 -10.78
C THR A 152 -5.88 -5.58 -10.38
N GLU A 153 -6.59 -6.15 -11.33
CA GLU A 153 -7.77 -6.98 -11.06
C GLU A 153 -7.39 -8.26 -10.30
N GLU A 154 -6.27 -8.90 -10.65
CA GLU A 154 -5.77 -10.07 -9.91
C GLU A 154 -5.48 -9.71 -8.45
N MET A 155 -4.84 -8.57 -8.19
CA MET A 155 -4.61 -8.14 -6.81
C MET A 155 -5.85 -7.65 -6.10
N GLU A 156 -6.79 -7.00 -6.80
CA GLU A 156 -8.05 -6.62 -6.17
C GLU A 156 -8.82 -7.88 -5.76
N ILE A 157 -8.76 -8.95 -6.57
CA ILE A 157 -9.28 -10.27 -6.21
C ILE A 157 -8.48 -10.90 -5.06
N GLU A 158 -7.15 -10.87 -5.09
CA GLU A 158 -6.30 -11.40 -4.00
C GLU A 158 -6.49 -10.60 -2.70
N ASP A 159 -6.60 -9.28 -2.76
CA ASP A 159 -6.88 -8.41 -1.61
C ASP A 159 -8.32 -8.63 -1.12
N LEU A 160 -9.29 -8.88 -2.01
CA LEU A 160 -10.64 -9.32 -1.64
C LEU A 160 -10.61 -10.71 -0.98
N ASP A 161 -9.83 -11.66 -1.48
CA ASP A 161 -9.69 -13.01 -0.92
C ASP A 161 -8.97 -13.00 0.44
N LEU A 162 -7.92 -12.19 0.58
CA LEU A 162 -7.26 -11.89 1.84
C LEU A 162 -8.20 -11.18 2.83
N SER A 163 -9.10 -10.32 2.34
CA SER A 163 -10.14 -9.70 3.17
C SER A 163 -11.26 -10.66 3.56
N LEU A 164 -11.47 -11.72 2.77
CA LEU A 164 -12.40 -12.81 3.06
C LEU A 164 -11.83 -13.77 4.13
N ASP A 165 -10.50 -13.92 4.23
CA ASP A 165 -9.81 -14.69 5.28
C ASP A 165 -9.41 -13.85 6.53
N GLY A 166 -9.55 -12.52 6.44
CA GLY A 166 -10.35 -11.78 7.41
C GLY A 166 -9.63 -10.86 8.39
N THR A 167 -8.42 -11.10 8.91
CA THR A 167 -7.89 -10.27 10.04
C THR A 167 -6.43 -9.87 9.89
N ILE A 168 -6.16 -8.55 9.76
CA ILE A 168 -4.81 -7.96 9.73
C ILE A 168 -4.48 -7.34 11.10
N ASN A 169 -3.29 -7.65 11.64
CA ASN A 169 -2.87 -7.21 12.98
C ASN A 169 -1.73 -6.17 12.92
N TYR A 170 -1.87 -5.06 13.66
CA TYR A 170 -0.87 -3.99 13.78
C TYR A 170 -0.49 -3.76 15.24
N GLU A 171 0.80 -3.91 15.59
CA GLU A 171 1.27 -3.65 16.95
C GLU A 171 1.63 -2.17 17.17
N PHE A 172 1.30 -1.63 18.35
CA PHE A 172 1.63 -0.25 18.73
C PHE A 172 1.77 -0.06 20.24
N GLN A 173 2.19 1.13 20.65
CA GLN A 173 2.34 1.51 22.05
C GLN A 173 1.64 2.82 22.35
N ILE A 174 1.07 2.91 23.56
CA ILE A 174 0.39 4.09 24.08
C ILE A 174 1.16 4.56 25.31
N ILE A 175 1.51 5.85 25.37
CA ILE A 175 2.07 6.47 26.58
C ILE A 175 0.90 7.01 27.42
N LEU A 176 0.80 6.57 28.67
CA LEU A 176 -0.27 6.97 29.60
C LEU A 176 -0.03 8.37 30.17
N GLY A 177 -0.27 9.41 29.36
CA GLY A 177 -0.34 10.79 29.84
C GLY A 177 -1.57 11.05 30.71
N LYS A 178 -1.61 12.19 31.42
CA LYS A 178 -2.68 12.53 32.39
C LYS A 178 -4.09 12.34 31.84
N THR A 179 -4.35 12.79 30.62
CA THR A 179 -5.67 12.68 29.97
C THR A 179 -6.04 11.22 29.68
N TYR A 180 -5.08 10.39 29.29
CA TYR A 180 -5.35 8.99 28.93
C TYR A 180 -5.56 8.16 30.19
N TYR A 181 -4.68 8.37 31.17
CA TYR A 181 -4.69 7.70 32.46
C TYR A 181 -5.91 8.04 33.34
N ASN A 182 -6.34 9.30 33.36
CA ASN A 182 -7.43 9.73 34.26
C ASN A 182 -8.82 9.67 33.62
N LEU A 183 -8.91 9.80 32.29
CA LEU A 183 -10.20 9.97 31.60
C LEU A 183 -10.51 8.85 30.59
N GLY A 184 -9.61 7.88 30.41
CA GLY A 184 -9.85 6.72 29.54
C GLY A 184 -9.80 7.06 28.05
N TYR A 185 -8.96 8.03 27.69
CA TYR A 185 -8.65 8.32 26.29
C TYR A 185 -7.54 7.41 25.76
N MET A 186 -7.59 7.17 24.45
CA MET A 186 -6.56 6.47 23.71
C MET A 186 -6.24 7.19 22.40
N ASN A 187 -4.96 7.18 22.04
CA ASN A 187 -4.49 7.62 20.74
C ASN A 187 -3.48 6.58 20.21
N PRO A 188 -3.81 5.84 19.15
CA PRO A 188 -2.92 4.84 18.56
C PRO A 188 -1.71 5.41 17.81
N GLY A 189 -1.63 6.73 17.63
CA GLY A 189 -0.65 7.40 16.79
C GLY A 189 -1.11 7.50 15.34
N THR A 190 -0.48 8.40 14.58
CA THR A 190 -0.86 8.70 13.19
C THR A 190 -0.77 7.49 12.27
N LYS A 191 0.33 6.72 12.35
CA LYS A 191 0.53 5.52 11.53
C LYS A 191 -0.56 4.45 11.72
N ILE A 192 -0.97 4.20 12.95
CA ILE A 192 -2.01 3.20 13.24
C ILE A 192 -3.39 3.72 12.84
N SER A 193 -3.61 5.03 12.99
CA SER A 193 -4.85 5.71 12.63
C SER A 193 -5.20 5.59 11.14
N GLU A 194 -4.22 5.39 10.26
CA GLU A 194 -4.42 5.19 8.82
C GLU A 194 -5.16 3.87 8.51
N PHE A 195 -5.03 2.86 9.37
CA PHE A 195 -5.63 1.54 9.18
C PHE A 195 -6.98 1.38 9.88
N MET A 196 -7.46 2.41 10.57
CA MET A 196 -8.75 2.40 11.26
C MET A 196 -9.88 2.93 10.37
N GLY A 197 -11.14 2.65 10.72
CA GLY A 197 -12.32 3.17 10.01
C GLY A 197 -12.42 4.70 9.93
N GLY A 198 -13.39 5.19 9.14
CA GLY A 198 -13.65 6.63 8.98
C GLY A 198 -14.19 7.32 10.24
N GLU A 199 -14.38 8.65 10.16
CA GLU A 199 -14.98 9.46 11.23
C GLU A 199 -16.31 8.87 11.71
N GLY A 200 -16.52 8.82 13.03
CA GLY A 200 -17.74 8.34 13.65
C GLY A 200 -17.96 6.83 13.63
N LYS A 201 -17.13 6.04 12.92
CA LYS A 201 -17.18 4.58 12.95
C LYS A 201 -16.82 4.04 14.34
N ILE A 202 -17.34 2.86 14.67
CA ILE A 202 -17.12 2.22 15.96
C ILE A 202 -15.82 1.42 15.93
N VAL A 203 -15.05 1.56 17.00
CA VAL A 203 -13.90 0.71 17.33
C VAL A 203 -14.22 -0.03 18.60
N GLU A 204 -13.93 -1.33 18.59
CA GLU A 204 -14.02 -2.18 19.77
C GLU A 204 -12.67 -2.22 20.49
N LEU A 205 -12.69 -2.33 21.81
CA LEU A 205 -11.52 -2.50 22.65
C LEU A 205 -11.76 -3.70 23.57
N LYS A 206 -10.90 -4.70 23.46
CA LYS A 206 -10.90 -5.87 24.34
C LYS A 206 -9.79 -5.74 25.37
N ILE A 207 -10.18 -5.73 26.65
CA ILE A 207 -9.28 -5.75 27.82
C ILE A 207 -9.71 -6.92 28.70
N ASP A 208 -8.79 -7.83 29.00
CA ASP A 208 -9.10 -9.08 29.71
C ASP A 208 -10.34 -9.78 29.11
N ASN A 209 -11.45 -9.91 29.85
CA ASN A 209 -12.72 -10.47 29.40
C ASN A 209 -13.82 -9.41 29.12
N GLN A 210 -13.46 -8.13 29.08
CA GLN A 210 -14.38 -7.03 28.81
C GLN A 210 -14.20 -6.49 27.39
N LEU A 211 -15.33 -6.12 26.78
CA LEU A 211 -15.39 -5.46 25.47
C LEU A 211 -16.00 -4.07 25.64
N MET A 212 -15.29 -3.06 25.18
CA MET A 212 -15.69 -1.66 25.20
C MET A 212 -15.78 -1.13 23.77
N THR A 213 -16.50 -0.03 23.57
CA THR A 213 -16.59 0.61 22.26
C THR A 213 -16.33 2.11 22.35
N ALA A 214 -15.76 2.68 21.28
CA ALA A 214 -15.59 4.12 21.13
C ALA A 214 -15.86 4.51 19.67
N LYS A 215 -16.29 5.76 19.46
CA LYS A 215 -16.35 6.35 18.11
C LYS A 215 -14.99 6.91 17.72
N ILE A 216 -14.60 6.67 16.48
CA ILE A 216 -13.41 7.27 15.86
C ILE A 216 -13.64 8.77 15.74
N ASN A 217 -12.77 9.56 16.38
CA ASN A 217 -12.71 11.01 16.21
C ASN A 217 -11.37 11.41 15.58
N ARG A 218 -11.40 11.75 14.29
CA ARG A 218 -10.28 12.21 13.47
C ARG A 218 -10.15 13.74 13.48
N THR A 219 -11.17 14.46 13.93
CA THR A 219 -11.16 15.94 14.00
C THR A 219 -10.60 16.47 15.32
N ALA A 220 -10.37 15.61 16.31
CA ALA A 220 -9.87 16.00 17.63
C ALA A 220 -8.45 16.56 17.63
N ASN A 221 -7.67 16.28 16.58
CA ASN A 221 -6.27 16.62 16.45
C ASN A 221 -5.99 17.12 15.02
N PHE A 222 -5.26 18.22 14.85
CA PHE A 222 -4.95 18.75 13.52
C PHE A 222 -3.90 17.93 12.75
N TYR A 223 -3.16 17.04 13.42
CA TYR A 223 -2.17 16.15 12.80
C TYR A 223 -2.73 14.78 12.39
N GLY A 224 -4.05 14.61 12.35
CA GLY A 224 -4.70 13.42 11.75
C GLY A 224 -4.70 12.13 12.57
N ALA A 225 -4.17 12.13 13.79
CA ALA A 225 -4.27 10.96 14.68
C ALA A 225 -5.69 10.80 15.23
N VAL A 226 -6.20 9.57 15.28
CA VAL A 226 -7.50 9.23 15.87
C VAL A 226 -7.44 9.41 17.39
N ARG A 227 -8.49 10.02 17.96
CA ARG A 227 -8.76 10.02 19.39
C ARG A 227 -9.96 9.12 19.67
N LEU A 228 -9.79 8.21 20.62
CA LEU A 228 -10.83 7.31 21.12
C LEU A 228 -11.08 7.63 22.59
N ASN A 229 -12.34 7.61 23.00
CA ASN A 229 -12.73 7.76 24.39
C ASN A 229 -13.56 6.56 24.80
N PHE A 230 -12.98 5.71 25.65
CA PHE A 230 -13.65 4.55 26.23
C PHE A 230 -14.18 4.84 27.64
N GLY A 231 -13.95 6.04 28.17
CA GLY A 231 -14.54 6.51 29.42
C GLY A 231 -13.92 5.90 30.69
N LYS A 232 -14.68 5.94 31.78
CA LYS A 232 -14.18 5.64 33.13
C LYS A 232 -13.67 4.21 33.30
N ASP A 233 -14.27 3.23 32.62
CA ASP A 233 -13.88 1.83 32.82
C ASP A 233 -12.47 1.56 32.28
N LEU A 234 -12.10 2.18 31.16
CA LEU A 234 -10.71 2.11 30.68
C LEU A 234 -9.75 2.87 31.61
N ALA A 235 -10.18 4.00 32.17
CA ALA A 235 -9.36 4.77 33.11
C ALA A 235 -9.06 3.95 34.39
N LEU A 236 -10.07 3.28 34.94
CA LEU A 236 -9.92 2.38 36.09
C LEU A 236 -8.97 1.23 35.76
N TRP A 237 -9.16 0.59 34.60
CA TRP A 237 -8.28 -0.49 34.17
C TRP A 237 -6.81 -0.03 34.02
N TYR A 238 -6.56 1.16 33.47
CA TYR A 238 -5.21 1.71 33.44
C TYR A 238 -4.62 1.92 34.83
N GLN A 239 -5.40 2.46 35.77
CA GLN A 239 -4.95 2.76 37.13
C GLN A 239 -4.69 1.51 37.97
N GLU A 240 -5.39 0.41 37.69
CA GLU A 240 -5.19 -0.88 38.37
C GLU A 240 -3.95 -1.62 37.87
N ASN A 241 -3.56 -1.45 36.60
CA ASN A 241 -2.54 -2.27 35.95
C ASN A 241 -1.23 -1.51 35.63
N PHE A 242 -1.25 -0.18 35.57
CA PHE A 242 -0.12 0.64 35.14
C PHE A 242 0.02 1.91 35.99
N LYS A 243 1.16 2.59 35.87
CA LYS A 243 1.42 3.90 36.46
C LYS A 243 1.34 5.01 35.41
N LEU A 244 1.10 6.24 35.88
CA LEU A 244 1.16 7.42 35.04
C LEU A 244 2.53 7.52 34.35
N GLY A 245 2.53 7.67 33.02
CA GLY A 245 3.74 7.71 32.19
C GLY A 245 4.18 6.36 31.61
N ASP A 246 3.56 5.25 32.02
CA ASP A 246 3.89 3.93 31.48
C ASP A 246 3.54 3.78 29.99
N ARG A 247 4.17 2.79 29.36
CA ARG A 247 3.92 2.41 27.97
C ARG A 247 3.11 1.12 27.91
N VAL A 248 1.88 1.21 27.41
CA VAL A 248 1.00 0.06 27.21
C VAL A 248 1.16 -0.46 25.79
N LYS A 249 1.39 -1.77 25.63
CA LYS A 249 1.43 -2.43 24.31
C LYS A 249 0.02 -2.77 23.85
N ALA A 250 -0.24 -2.61 22.55
CA ALA A 250 -1.54 -2.86 21.97
C ALA A 250 -1.43 -3.52 20.58
N ILE A 251 -2.47 -4.24 20.18
CA ILE A 251 -2.68 -4.75 18.82
C ILE A 251 -3.98 -4.14 18.29
N LEU A 252 -3.95 -3.61 17.07
CA LEU A 252 -5.13 -3.33 16.28
C LEU A 252 -5.36 -4.49 15.31
N GLU A 253 -6.50 -5.16 15.42
CA GLU A 253 -7.01 -6.14 14.48
C GLU A 253 -8.02 -5.46 13.55
N VAL A 254 -7.76 -5.52 12.25
CA VAL A 254 -8.64 -4.95 11.21
C VAL A 254 -9.23 -6.10 10.42
N ASN A 255 -10.55 -6.21 10.44
CA ASN A 255 -11.31 -7.19 9.67
C ASN A 255 -12.38 -6.46 8.88
N ASN A 256 -12.19 -6.34 7.56
CA ASN A 256 -13.04 -5.53 6.70
C ASN A 256 -13.20 -4.10 7.28
N ASP A 257 -14.43 -3.67 7.55
CA ASP A 257 -14.75 -2.38 8.16
C ASP A 257 -14.67 -2.35 9.70
N LYS A 258 -14.30 -3.46 10.34
CA LYS A 258 -14.23 -3.57 11.81
C LYS A 258 -12.81 -3.36 12.31
N SER A 259 -12.69 -2.55 13.35
CA SER A 259 -11.44 -2.29 14.06
C SER A 259 -11.59 -2.76 15.51
N LEU A 260 -10.78 -3.72 15.93
CA LEU A 260 -10.70 -4.23 17.30
C LEU A 260 -9.31 -3.97 17.89
N ILE A 261 -9.24 -3.32 19.04
CA ILE A 261 -8.00 -3.09 19.76
C ILE A 261 -7.90 -4.10 20.91
N LYS A 262 -6.72 -4.69 21.11
CA LYS A 262 -6.39 -5.55 22.27
C LYS A 262 -5.22 -4.94 23.03
N LEU A 263 -5.35 -4.73 24.34
CA LEU A 263 -4.25 -4.28 25.19
C LEU A 263 -3.53 -5.47 25.82
N LYS A 264 -2.20 -5.36 25.94
CA LYS A 264 -1.34 -6.34 26.61
C LYS A 264 -0.84 -5.73 27.93
N LYS A 265 -0.84 -6.56 29.00
CA LYS A 265 -0.19 -6.26 30.28
C LYS A 265 1.33 -6.35 30.13
#